data_AF-A0A520LNS7-F1
#
_entry.id   AF-A0A520LNS7-F1
#
_cell.length_a   1.000
_cell.length_b   1.000
_cell.length_c   1.000
_cell.angle_alpha   90.00
_cell.angle_beta   90.00
_cell.angle_gamma   90.00
#
_symmetry.space_group_name_H-M   'P 1'
#
loop_
_entity.id
_entity.type
_entity.pdbx_description
1 polymer ?
#
loop_
_entity_poly.entity_id
_entity_poly.type
_entity_poly.pdbx_seq_one_letter_code
_entity_poly.pdbx_strand_id
1 'polypeptide(L)'
;MLTSGIAYLLLVLSTAVNIYLFVLFVRVLLTWFPNIDFSNPVLGGVASITDPYLNMFRGVIPPIGGIDLSAILAFIALRVLQGLLMASSAQFQSMSLGF
;
A
#
# COMPACT_ATOMS: atom_id res chain seq x y z
N MET A 1 23.20 -8.14 16.48
CA MET A 1 23.43 -8.95 15.25
C MET A 1 22.12 -9.54 14.73
N LEU A 2 21.49 -10.52 15.41
CA LEU A 2 20.26 -11.17 14.92
C LEU A 2 19.04 -10.22 14.92
N THR A 3 18.83 -9.50 16.04
CA THR A 3 17.76 -8.50 16.22
C THR A 3 17.87 -7.33 15.24
N SER A 4 19.11 -6.88 14.98
CA SER A 4 19.42 -5.86 13.99
C SER A 4 19.03 -6.32 12.57
N GLY A 5 19.29 -7.58 12.23
CA GLY A 5 18.88 -8.18 10.95
C GLY A 5 17.36 -8.17 10.76
N ILE A 6 16.61 -8.56 11.79
CA ILE A 6 15.14 -8.53 11.77
C ILE A 6 14.63 -7.11 11.55
N ALA A 7 15.21 -6.12 12.24
CA ALA A 7 14.82 -4.73 12.07
C ALA A 7 15.00 -4.23 10.62
N TYR A 8 16.13 -4.56 9.97
CA TYR A 8 16.35 -4.17 8.58
C TYR A 8 15.36 -4.85 7.62
N LEU A 9 15.02 -6.11 7.84
CA LEU A 9 14.00 -6.79 7.04
C LEU A 9 12.63 -6.10 7.16
N LEU A 10 12.22 -5.75 8.39
CA LEU A 10 10.98 -5.01 8.64
C LEU A 10 10.97 -3.63 7.96
N LEU A 11 12.13 -2.95 7.94
CA LEU A 11 12.27 -1.66 7.25
C LEU A 11 12.15 -1.79 5.73
N VAL A 12 12.77 -2.82 5.15
CA VAL A 12 12.64 -3.12 3.71
C VAL A 12 11.18 -3.41 3.36
N LEU A 13 10.47 -4.21 4.18
CA LEU A 13 9.05 -4.47 4.00
C LEU A 13 8.20 -3.20 4.10
N SER A 14 8.45 -2.35 5.11
CA SER A 14 7.78 -1.05 5.24
C SER A 14 8.00 -0.15 4.03
N THR A 15 9.21 -0.17 3.46
CA THR A 15 9.56 0.58 2.25
C THR A 15 8.81 0.04 1.04
N ALA A 16 8.74 -1.29 0.88
CA ALA A 16 7.97 -1.91 -0.18
C ALA A 16 6.47 -1.57 -0.09
N VAL A 17 5.90 -1.56 1.12
CA VAL A 17 4.51 -1.12 1.36
C VAL A 17 4.34 0.36 0.98
N ASN A 18 5.32 1.22 1.26
CA ASN A 18 5.28 2.64 0.84
C ASN A 18 5.25 2.79 -0.69
N ILE A 19 6.10 2.05 -1.39
CA ILE A 19 6.13 2.03 -2.86
C ILE A 19 4.79 1.53 -3.40
N TYR A 20 4.24 0.46 -2.82
CA TYR A 20 2.93 -0.06 -3.21
C TYR A 20 1.80 0.96 -2.97
N LEU A 21 1.81 1.67 -1.84
CA LEU A 21 0.90 2.78 -1.56
C LEU A 21 0.97 3.87 -2.63
N PHE A 22 2.17 4.21 -3.11
CA PHE A 22 2.34 5.17 -4.20
C PHE A 22 1.76 4.65 -5.52
N VAL A 23 2.02 3.38 -5.87
CA VAL A 23 1.44 2.76 -7.07
C VAL A 23 -0.09 2.73 -6.99
N LEU A 24 -0.65 2.41 -5.82
CA LEU A 24 -2.09 2.40 -5.57
C LEU A 24 -2.70 3.81 -5.64
N PHE A 25 -1.98 4.83 -5.17
CA PHE A 25 -2.34 6.24 -5.35
C PHE A 25 -2.43 6.62 -6.82
N VAL A 26 -1.41 6.30 -7.62
CA VAL A 26 -1.45 6.53 -9.06
C VAL A 26 -2.63 5.77 -9.70
N ARG A 27 -2.85 4.50 -9.34
CA ARG A 27 -3.97 3.69 -9.85
C ARG A 27 -5.33 4.36 -9.62
N VAL A 28 -5.57 4.85 -8.41
CA VAL A 28 -6.85 5.47 -8.02
C VAL A 28 -7.01 6.84 -8.65
N LEU A 29 -5.93 7.62 -8.79
CA LEU A 29 -6.00 8.87 -9.56
C LEU A 29 -6.33 8.62 -11.02
N LEU A 30 -5.77 7.57 -11.63
CA LEU A 30 -6.05 7.21 -13.02
C LEU A 30 -7.53 6.85 -13.26
N THR A 31 -8.26 6.31 -12.26
CA THR A 31 -9.69 6.02 -12.44
C THR A 31 -10.56 7.27 -12.48
N TRP A 32 -10.05 8.42 -12.03
CA TRP A 32 -10.80 9.68 -12.07
C TRP A 32 -10.85 10.27 -13.49
N PHE A 33 -9.98 9.78 -14.39
CA PHE A 33 -9.94 10.21 -15.79
C PHE A 33 -10.72 9.19 -16.65
N PRO A 34 -11.81 9.61 -17.32
CA PRO A 34 -12.70 8.69 -18.05
C PRO A 34 -12.09 8.05 -19.30
N ASN A 35 -11.00 8.61 -19.84
CA ASN A 35 -10.40 8.20 -21.12
C ASN A 35 -9.05 7.46 -20.95
N ILE A 36 -8.78 6.86 -19.79
CA ILE A 36 -7.55 6.09 -19.57
C ILE A 36 -7.66 4.70 -20.21
N ASP A 37 -6.71 4.40 -21.09
CA ASP A 37 -6.59 3.10 -21.73
C ASP A 37 -5.69 2.14 -20.94
N PHE A 38 -6.31 1.23 -20.19
CA PHE A 38 -5.60 0.19 -19.43
C PHE A 38 -5.11 -0.99 -20.29
N SER A 39 -5.35 -0.99 -21.61
CA SER A 39 -4.72 -1.94 -22.53
C SER A 39 -3.23 -1.65 -22.75
N ASN A 40 -2.78 -0.42 -22.44
CA ASN A 40 -1.38 -0.08 -22.40
C ASN A 40 -0.63 -1.01 -21.41
N PRO A 41 0.47 -1.67 -21.78
CA PRO A 41 1.16 -2.63 -20.92
C PRO A 41 1.59 -2.07 -19.56
N VAL A 42 1.96 -0.79 -19.49
CA VAL A 42 2.37 -0.13 -18.25
C VAL A 42 1.16 0.08 -17.33
N LEU A 43 0.07 0.63 -17.86
CA LEU A 43 -1.13 0.92 -17.09
C LEU A 43 -1.88 -0.35 -16.69
N GLY A 44 -1.95 -1.34 -17.60
CA GLY A 44 -2.47 -2.67 -17.33
C GLY A 44 -1.62 -3.41 -16.29
N GLY A 45 -0.30 -3.24 -16.31
CA GLY A 45 0.60 -3.73 -15.26
C GLY A 45 0.23 -3.15 -13.89
N VAL A 46 0.11 -1.83 -13.78
CA VAL A 46 -0.32 -1.15 -12.54
C VAL A 46 -1.67 -1.67 -12.06
N ALA A 47 -2.66 -1.80 -12.96
CA ALA A 47 -3.97 -2.33 -12.64
C ALA A 47 -3.89 -3.78 -12.15
N SER A 48 -3.17 -4.67 -12.83
CA SER A 48 -3.04 -6.08 -12.44
C SER A 48 -2.42 -6.28 -11.04
N ILE A 49 -1.52 -5.39 -10.62
CA ILE A 49 -0.86 -5.43 -9.32
C ILE A 49 -1.76 -4.86 -8.20
N THR A 50 -2.61 -3.88 -8.52
CA THR A 50 -3.40 -3.14 -7.52
C THR A 50 -4.85 -3.63 -7.41
N ASP A 51 -5.43 -4.12 -8.50
CA ASP A 51 -6.83 -4.53 -8.56
C ASP A 51 -7.16 -5.69 -7.61
N PRO A 52 -6.36 -6.77 -7.45
CA PRO A 52 -6.66 -7.82 -6.49
C PRO A 52 -6.85 -7.29 -5.06
N TYR A 53 -6.02 -6.30 -4.67
CA TYR A 53 -6.12 -5.67 -3.36
C TYR A 53 -7.32 -4.72 -3.26
N LEU A 54 -7.52 -3.84 -4.25
CA LEU A 54 -8.67 -2.92 -4.29
C LEU A 54 -10.01 -3.66 -4.33
N ASN A 55 -10.08 -4.81 -5.03
CA ASN A 55 -11.28 -5.63 -5.14
C ASN A 55 -11.76 -6.17 -3.79
N MET A 56 -10.87 -6.34 -2.80
CA MET A 56 -11.28 -6.75 -1.44
C MET A 56 -12.09 -5.67 -0.72
N PHE A 57 -11.93 -4.40 -1.10
CA PHE A 57 -12.64 -3.26 -0.51
C PHE A 57 -13.77 -2.76 -1.40
N ARG A 58 -13.78 -3.12 -2.69
CA ARG A 58 -14.74 -2.63 -3.69
C ARG A 58 -16.18 -2.86 -3.23
N GLY A 59 -16.97 -1.78 -3.24
CA GLY A 59 -18.38 -1.82 -2.90
C GLY A 59 -18.70 -1.79 -1.40
N VAL A 60 -17.69 -1.70 -0.51
CA VAL A 60 -17.91 -1.49 0.93
C VAL A 60 -18.57 -0.13 1.20
N ILE A 61 -18.18 0.90 0.45
CA ILE A 61 -18.78 2.23 0.51
C ILE A 61 -19.45 2.49 -0.85
N PRO A 62 -20.74 2.90 -0.89
CA PRO A 62 -21.40 3.27 -2.14
C PRO A 62 -20.60 4.35 -2.89
N PRO A 63 -20.43 4.23 -4.22
CA PRO A 63 -19.71 5.23 -5.00
C PRO A 63 -20.47 6.56 -5.01
N ILE A 64 -19.74 7.67 -4.88
CA ILE A 64 -20.31 9.03 -4.95
C ILE A 64 -19.74 9.70 -6.21
N GLY A 65 -20.62 10.11 -7.13
CA GLY A 65 -20.22 10.76 -8.37
C GLY A 65 -19.35 9.89 -9.29
N GLY A 66 -19.49 8.57 -9.23
CA GLY A 66 -18.69 7.63 -10.03
C GLY A 66 -17.29 7.34 -9.48
N ILE A 67 -16.90 7.94 -8.34
CA ILE A 67 -15.62 7.70 -7.68
C ILE A 67 -15.77 6.60 -6.63
N ASP A 68 -14.82 5.65 -6.64
CA ASP A 68 -14.76 4.57 -5.66
C ASP A 68 -14.14 5.06 -4.34
N LEU A 69 -15.00 5.39 -3.38
CA LEU A 69 -14.58 5.81 -2.03
C LEU A 69 -14.02 4.65 -1.20
N SER A 70 -14.26 3.40 -1.58
CA SER A 70 -13.73 2.24 -0.85
C SER A 70 -12.20 2.16 -0.94
N ALA A 71 -11.58 2.80 -1.94
CA ALA A 71 -10.14 2.96 -2.03
C ALA A 71 -9.54 3.62 -0.79
N ILE A 72 -10.27 4.53 -0.11
CA ILE A 72 -9.80 5.18 1.12
C ILE A 72 -9.55 4.14 2.22
N LEU A 73 -10.45 3.16 2.38
CA LEU A 73 -10.26 2.07 3.34
C LEU A 73 -9.03 1.23 2.99
N ALA A 74 -8.82 0.99 1.70
CA ALA A 74 -7.64 0.27 1.20
C ALA A 74 -6.33 1.01 1.55
N PHE A 75 -6.29 2.35 1.42
CA PHE A 75 -5.14 3.17 1.87
C PHE A 75 -4.94 3.11 3.37
N ILE A 76 -6.01 3.24 4.15
CA ILE A 76 -5.95 3.22 5.61
C ILE A 76 -5.36 1.88 6.09
N ALA A 77 -5.85 0.76 5.56
CA ALA A 77 -5.36 -0.57 5.94
C ALA A 77 -3.85 -0.73 5.68
N LEU A 78 -3.35 -0.30 4.52
CA LEU A 78 -1.91 -0.33 4.21
C LEU A 78 -1.09 0.64 5.05
N ARG A 79 -1.63 1.83 5.35
CA ARG A 79 -0.94 2.81 6.23
C ARG A 79 -0.82 2.29 7.65
N VAL A 80 -1.85 1.64 8.16
CA VAL A 80 -1.80 0.96 9.47
C VAL A 80 -0.74 -0.15 9.44
N LEU A 81 -0.75 -1.01 8.41
CA LEU A 81 0.27 -2.06 8.25
C LEU A 81 1.69 -1.48 8.22
N GLN A 82 1.91 -0.41 7.44
CA GLN A 82 3.19 0.28 7.37
C GLN A 82 3.64 0.80 8.75
N GLY A 83 2.73 1.46 9.48
CA GLY A 83 3.01 1.97 10.82
C GLY A 83 3.40 0.85 11.79
N LEU A 84 2.70 -0.30 11.74
CA LEU A 84 3.03 -1.47 12.55
C LEU A 84 4.40 -2.04 12.21
N LEU A 85 4.76 -2.12 10.92
CA LEU A 85 6.08 -2.58 10.49
C LEU A 85 7.18 -1.63 10.99
N MET A 86 6.97 -0.32 10.88
CA MET A 86 7.92 0.68 11.38
C MET A 86 8.08 0.61 12.90
N ALA A 87 6.97 0.57 13.64
CA ALA A 87 6.98 0.46 15.10
C ALA A 87 7.71 -0.82 15.55
N SER A 88 7.42 -1.95 14.91
CA SER A 88 8.09 -3.22 15.18
C SER A 88 9.60 -3.11 14.88
N SER A 89 9.98 -2.52 13.74
CA SER A 89 11.39 -2.34 13.38
C SER A 89 12.16 -1.52 14.42
N ALA A 90 11.54 -0.45 14.94
CA ALA A 90 12.13 0.41 15.97
C ALA A 90 12.32 -0.34 17.30
N GLN A 91 11.33 -1.16 17.69
CA GLN A 91 11.44 -2.01 18.89
C GLN A 91 12.63 -2.98 18.77
N PHE A 92 12.77 -3.69 17.65
CA PHE A 92 13.90 -4.60 17.45
C PHE A 92 15.26 -3.89 17.41
N GLN A 93 15.32 -2.64 16.92
CA GLN A 93 16.53 -1.83 17.00
C GLN A 93 16.88 -1.46 18.43
N SER A 94 15.91 -1.01 19.24
CA SER A 94 16.15 -0.68 20.65
C SER A 94 16.68 -1.88 21.45
N MET A 95 16.05 -3.06 21.28
CA MET A 95 16.51 -4.32 21.88
C MET A 95 17.92 -4.70 21.45
N SER A 96 18.33 -4.35 20.22
CA SER A 96 19.69 -4.59 19.73
C SER A 96 20.73 -3.67 20.34
N LEU A 97 20.33 -2.47 20.78
CA LEU A 97 21.23 -1.47 21.35
C LEU A 97 21.40 -1.64 22.88
N GLY A 98 20.63 -2.54 23.50
CA GLY A 98 20.77 -2.89 24.91
C GLY A 98 20.08 -1.93 25.88
N PHE A 99 19.12 -1.15 25.40
CA PHE A 99 18.27 -0.25 26.20
C PHE A 99 16.80 -0.67 26.08
#